data_AF-A0A401H6N1-F1
#
_entry.id   AF-A0A401H6N1-F1
#
_cell.length_a   1.000
_cell.length_b   1.000
_cell.length_c   1.000
_cell.angle_alpha   90.00
_cell.angle_beta   90.00
_cell.angle_gamma   90.00
#
_symmetry.space_group_name_H-M   'P 1'
#
loop_
_entity.id
_entity.type
_entity.pdbx_description
1 polymer ?
#
loop_
_entity_poly.entity_id
_entity_poly.type
_entity_poly.pdbx_seq_one_letter_code
_entity_poly.pdbx_strand_id
1 'polypeptide(L)'
;MSPTTEKKVRRDTPDDVKGRPEPTNDVHVLSERLSRDPRFNPPTPSVWKRVALLIFVVVLFWLAFSMRAQHHKPAVVHAQRYSKEFKYRPAASPVITERLKDGRTRIRGAMPSVR
;
A
#
# COMPACT_ATOMS: atom_id res chain seq x y z
N MET A 1 -6.24 11.23 -92.44
CA MET A 1 -6.26 9.86 -91.87
C MET A 1 -4.93 9.68 -91.13
N SER A 2 -4.81 9.61 -89.81
CA SER A 2 -5.74 9.52 -88.67
C SER A 2 -4.95 9.97 -87.43
N PRO A 3 -5.52 10.73 -86.47
CA PRO A 3 -4.86 10.95 -85.18
C PRO A 3 -5.23 9.83 -84.20
N THR A 4 -4.22 9.15 -83.66
CA THR A 4 -4.37 8.11 -82.64
C THR A 4 -4.73 8.76 -81.30
N THR A 5 -5.95 8.50 -80.83
CA THR A 5 -6.50 9.05 -79.59
C THR A 5 -5.85 8.38 -78.38
N GLU A 6 -5.01 9.14 -77.66
CA GLU A 6 -4.43 8.74 -76.38
C GLU A 6 -5.52 8.65 -75.31
N LYS A 7 -5.88 7.42 -74.95
CA LYS A 7 -6.94 7.10 -74.00
C LYS A 7 -6.45 7.42 -72.57
N LYS A 8 -6.72 8.64 -72.11
CA LYS A 8 -6.49 9.09 -70.73
C LYS A 8 -7.28 8.22 -69.75
N VAL A 9 -6.62 7.25 -69.12
CA VAL A 9 -7.15 6.45 -68.02
C VAL A 9 -7.36 7.39 -66.82
N ARG A 10 -8.60 7.85 -66.66
CA ARG A 10 -9.04 8.52 -65.43
C ARG A 10 -9.03 7.46 -64.33
N ARG A 11 -8.08 7.57 -63.40
CA ARG A 11 -8.18 6.87 -62.12
C ARG A 11 -9.22 7.62 -61.31
N ASP A 12 -10.41 7.06 -61.24
CA ASP A 12 -11.40 7.45 -60.27
C ASP A 12 -10.88 7.01 -58.90
N THR A 13 -10.32 7.94 -58.13
CA THR A 13 -10.03 7.73 -56.72
C THR A 13 -11.37 7.84 -55.98
N PRO A 14 -11.85 6.81 -55.30
CA PRO A 14 -12.98 6.97 -54.40
C PRO A 14 -12.47 7.65 -53.13
N ASP A 15 -12.81 8.93 -53.00
CA ASP A 15 -12.83 9.64 -51.73
C ASP A 15 -13.85 8.96 -50.79
N ASP A 16 -13.57 8.97 -49.48
CA ASP A 16 -14.43 8.51 -48.38
C ASP A 16 -14.48 7.00 -48.05
N VAL A 17 -13.31 6.37 -47.93
CA VAL A 17 -13.17 5.29 -46.94
C VAL A 17 -12.65 5.90 -45.64
N LYS A 18 -13.57 6.18 -44.69
CA LYS A 18 -13.27 6.26 -43.25
C LYS A 18 -12.78 4.88 -42.78
N GLY A 19 -11.62 4.48 -43.29
CA GLY A 19 -10.95 3.25 -42.99
C GLY A 19 -10.32 3.38 -41.62
N ARG A 20 -10.64 2.41 -40.76
CA ARG A 20 -9.85 2.12 -39.57
C ARG A 20 -8.36 2.18 -39.97
N PRO A 21 -7.52 3.01 -39.33
CA PRO A 21 -6.11 3.07 -39.71
C PRO A 21 -5.50 1.67 -39.55
N GLU A 22 -4.83 1.20 -40.60
CA GLU A 22 -4.07 -0.04 -40.61
C GLU A 22 -3.20 -0.16 -39.33
N PRO A 23 -3.11 -1.35 -38.71
CA PRO A 23 -2.23 -1.58 -37.56
C PRO A 23 -0.77 -1.46 -38.01
N THR A 24 -0.24 -0.24 -37.94
CA THR A 24 1.19 0.04 -38.06
C THR A 24 1.90 -0.57 -36.85
N ASN A 25 2.85 -1.48 -37.12
CA ASN A 25 3.70 -2.10 -36.10
C ASN A 25 4.81 -1.17 -35.60
N ASP A 26 4.92 0.06 -36.15
CA ASP A 26 5.92 1.03 -35.72
C ASP A 26 5.59 1.55 -34.32
N VAL A 27 6.45 1.21 -33.36
CA VAL A 27 6.32 1.54 -31.94
C VAL A 27 6.19 3.05 -31.73
N HIS A 28 6.91 3.85 -32.52
CA HIS A 28 6.87 5.31 -32.43
C HIS A 28 5.48 5.87 -32.80
N VAL A 29 4.91 5.42 -33.91
CA VAL A 29 3.58 5.85 -34.38
C VAL A 29 2.50 5.38 -33.40
N LEU A 30 2.65 4.19 -32.84
CA LEU A 30 1.73 3.67 -31.83
C LEU A 30 1.78 4.50 -30.54
N SER A 31 2.98 4.88 -30.07
CA SER A 31 3.17 5.69 -28.87
C SER A 31 2.55 7.08 -28.99
N GLU A 32 2.65 7.70 -30.18
CA GLU A 32 2.05 9.01 -30.46
C GLU A 32 0.52 8.93 -30.53
N ARG A 33 -0.02 7.86 -31.12
CA ARG A 33 -1.46 7.59 -31.13
C ARG A 33 -1.99 7.34 -29.71
N LEU A 34 -1.26 6.59 -28.89
CA LEU A 34 -1.62 6.29 -27.50
C LEU A 34 -1.59 7.54 -26.62
N SER A 35 -0.58 8.39 -26.78
CA SER A 35 -0.43 9.61 -25.98
C SER A 35 -1.48 10.67 -26.31
N ARG A 36 -2.01 10.63 -27.54
CA ARG A 36 -3.10 11.50 -28.02
C ARG A 36 -4.49 11.00 -27.63
N ASP A 37 -4.64 9.72 -27.31
CA ASP A 37 -5.92 9.17 -26.88
C ASP A 37 -6.26 9.65 -25.45
N PRO A 38 -7.32 10.46 -25.28
CA PRO A 38 -7.71 11.00 -23.97
C PRO A 38 -8.13 9.91 -22.98
N ARG A 39 -8.38 8.68 -23.44
CA ARG A 39 -8.68 7.53 -22.58
C ARG A 39 -7.45 7.05 -21.81
N PHE A 40 -6.27 7.15 -22.41
CA PHE A 40 -5.03 6.61 -21.85
C PHE A 40 -4.13 7.69 -21.24
N ASN A 41 -4.40 8.96 -21.52
CA ASN A 41 -3.61 10.09 -21.02
C ASN A 41 -4.47 11.09 -20.22
N PRO A 42 -4.99 10.71 -19.04
CA PRO A 42 -5.71 11.65 -18.18
C PRO A 42 -4.78 12.80 -17.75
N PRO A 43 -5.31 14.02 -17.58
CA PRO A 43 -4.50 15.16 -17.19
C PRO A 43 -3.77 14.88 -15.88
N THR A 44 -2.47 15.19 -15.86
CA THR A 44 -1.65 14.95 -14.68
C THR A 44 -2.26 15.61 -13.45
N PRO A 45 -2.38 14.90 -12.32
CA PRO A 45 -3.00 15.46 -11.13
C PRO A 45 -2.20 16.67 -10.63
N SER A 46 -2.90 17.65 -10.07
CA SER A 46 -2.31 18.89 -9.57
C SER A 46 -1.19 18.60 -8.57
N VAL A 47 -0.17 19.45 -8.58
CA VAL A 47 1.02 19.32 -7.71
C VAL A 47 0.62 19.18 -6.24
N TRP A 48 -0.42 19.90 -5.81
CA TRP A 48 -0.92 19.84 -4.44
C TRP A 48 -1.43 18.47 -4.03
N LYS A 49 -2.13 17.77 -4.92
CA LYS A 49 -2.61 16.39 -4.66
C LYS A 49 -1.44 15.43 -4.49
N ARG A 50 -0.35 15.63 -5.25
CA ARG A 50 0.87 14.81 -5.11
C ARG A 50 1.58 15.07 -3.78
N VAL A 51 1.70 16.34 -3.38
CA VAL A 51 2.29 16.71 -2.08
C VAL A 51 1.45 16.16 -0.92
N ALA A 52 0.13 16.29 -0.99
CA ALA A 52 -0.78 15.74 0.01
C ALA A 52 -0.67 14.21 0.12
N LEU A 53 -0.55 13.50 -1.01
CA LEU A 53 -0.32 12.06 -1.03
C LEU A 53 1.00 11.69 -0.33
N LEU A 54 2.09 12.39 -0.63
CA LEU A 54 3.39 12.13 0.00
C LEU A 54 3.34 12.37 1.51
N ILE A 55 2.74 13.47 1.95
CA ILE A 55 2.55 13.76 3.38
C ILE A 55 1.72 12.65 4.04
N PHE A 56 0.63 12.22 3.40
CA PHE A 56 -0.22 11.15 3.91
C PHE A 56 0.55 9.84 4.10
N VAL A 57 1.39 9.47 3.13
CA VAL A 57 2.27 8.28 3.24
C VAL A 57 3.24 8.43 4.41
N VAL A 58 3.88 9.58 4.58
CA VAL A 58 4.80 9.83 5.71
C VAL A 58 4.06 9.73 7.05
N VAL A 59 2.84 10.27 7.14
CA VAL A 59 1.99 10.17 8.34
C VAL A 59 1.65 8.72 8.65
N LEU A 60 1.32 7.90 7.65
CA LEU A 60 1.06 6.47 7.84
C LEU A 60 2.29 5.73 8.37
N PHE A 61 3.48 6.01 7.81
CA PHE A 61 4.73 5.42 8.31
C PHE A 61 5.03 5.85 9.75
N TRP A 62 4.85 7.12 10.06
CA TRP A 62 5.02 7.64 11.41
C TRP A 62 4.03 7.00 12.40
N LEU A 63 2.76 6.84 12.02
CA LEU A 63 1.73 6.21 12.84
C LEU A 63 2.05 4.73 13.09
N ALA A 64 2.44 3.98 12.06
CA ALA A 64 2.83 2.59 12.19
C ALA A 64 4.03 2.43 13.15
N PHE A 65 5.02 3.30 13.05
CA PHE A 65 6.18 3.31 13.94
C PHE A 65 5.79 3.70 15.38
N SER A 66 4.94 4.71 15.55
CA SER A 66 4.43 5.15 16.84
C SER A 66 3.66 4.03 17.56
N MET A 67 2.76 3.34 16.85
CA MET A 67 2.05 2.19 17.40
C MET A 67 3.02 1.07 17.79
N ARG A 68 4.01 0.77 16.94
CA ARG A 68 5.02 -0.26 17.25
C ARG A 68 5.80 0.09 18.53
N ALA A 69 6.13 1.35 18.76
CA ALA A 69 6.88 1.79 19.94
C ALA A 69 6.08 1.67 21.24
N GLN A 70 4.75 1.80 21.21
CA GLN A 70 3.91 1.77 22.42
C GLN A 70 3.66 0.37 22.97
N HIS A 71 3.81 -0.70 22.19
CA HIS A 71 3.54 -2.07 22.63
C HIS A 71 4.66 -2.73 23.46
N HIS A 72 5.75 -2.02 23.78
CA HIS A 72 6.95 -2.63 24.38
C HIS A 72 7.26 -2.25 25.83
N LYS A 73 6.30 -1.71 26.60
CA LYS A 73 6.52 -1.50 28.04
C LYS A 73 6.05 -2.74 28.82
N PRO A 74 6.96 -3.62 29.31
CA PRO A 74 6.57 -4.76 30.11
C PRO A 74 6.00 -4.27 31.45
N ALA A 75 4.69 -4.38 31.63
CA ALA A 75 4.06 -4.10 32.91
C ALA A 75 4.41 -5.24 33.89
N VAL A 76 5.20 -4.93 34.92
CA VAL A 76 5.46 -5.84 36.04
C VAL A 76 4.23 -5.83 36.95
N VAL A 77 3.35 -6.80 36.77
CA VAL A 77 2.14 -6.93 37.59
C VAL A 77 2.52 -7.67 38.87
N HIS A 78 2.51 -6.93 39.98
CA HIS A 78 2.73 -7.48 41.30
C HIS A 78 1.44 -8.12 41.77
N ALA A 79 1.36 -9.44 41.77
CA ALA A 79 0.19 -10.15 42.28
C ALA A 79 0.21 -10.09 43.80
N GLN A 80 -0.77 -9.43 44.41
CA GLN A 80 -0.98 -9.50 45.85
C GLN A 80 -1.56 -10.89 46.15
N ARG A 81 -0.74 -11.76 46.75
CA ARG A 81 -1.12 -13.14 47.09
C ARG A 81 -2.23 -13.22 48.16
N TYR A 82 -2.46 -12.14 48.89
CA TYR A 82 -3.41 -12.07 50.00
C TYR A 82 -4.47 -11.02 49.72
N SER A 83 -5.72 -11.30 50.06
CA SER A 83 -6.79 -10.30 50.10
C SER A 83 -6.50 -9.29 51.23
N LYS A 84 -7.05 -8.08 51.14
CA LYS A 84 -6.85 -7.02 52.15
C LYS A 84 -7.21 -7.45 53.58
N GLU A 85 -8.08 -8.45 53.71
CA GLU A 85 -8.70 -8.85 54.98
C GLU A 85 -8.02 -10.05 55.66
N PHE A 86 -7.21 -10.84 54.94
CA PHE A 86 -6.61 -12.08 55.49
C PHE A 86 -5.08 -12.12 55.27
N LYS A 87 -4.35 -11.30 56.01
CA LYS A 87 -2.88 -11.23 55.99
C LYS A 87 -2.25 -12.20 56.99
N TYR A 88 -2.46 -13.49 56.80
CA TYR A 88 -1.93 -14.51 57.72
C TYR A 88 -0.58 -15.02 57.21
N ARG A 89 0.46 -14.54 57.91
CA ARG A 89 1.91 -14.73 57.72
C ARG A 89 2.55 -13.73 56.75
N PRO A 90 3.51 -12.90 57.21
CA PRO A 90 4.42 -12.19 56.32
C PRO A 90 5.34 -13.25 55.69
N ALA A 91 4.88 -13.91 54.65
CA ALA A 91 5.61 -14.97 53.98
C ALA A 91 6.39 -14.40 52.80
N ALA A 92 7.61 -14.95 52.63
CA ALA A 92 8.34 -15.21 51.39
C ALA A 92 8.09 -14.25 50.20
N SER A 93 9.19 -13.70 49.68
CA SER A 93 9.29 -12.75 48.57
C SER A 93 8.07 -12.71 47.62
N PRO A 94 7.51 -11.52 47.33
CA PRO A 94 6.30 -11.36 46.51
C PRO A 94 6.39 -12.12 45.18
N VAL A 95 5.27 -12.65 44.70
CA VAL A 95 5.19 -13.28 43.37
C VAL A 95 5.15 -12.16 42.33
N ILE A 96 6.26 -12.01 41.62
CA ILE A 96 6.42 -11.00 40.59
C ILE A 96 6.11 -11.67 39.25
N THR A 97 5.09 -11.18 38.55
CA THR A 97 4.84 -11.60 37.17
C THR A 97 5.43 -10.57 36.21
N GLU A 98 6.36 -11.02 35.37
CA GLU A 98 7.03 -10.22 34.35
C GLU A 98 6.51 -10.66 32.98
N ARG A 99 6.01 -9.71 32.18
CA ARG A 99 5.72 -9.98 30.76
C ARG A 99 7.01 -9.85 29.95
N LEU A 100 7.50 -10.96 29.41
CA LEU A 100 8.70 -10.97 28.59
C LEU A 100 8.40 -10.39 27.20
N LYS A 101 9.44 -9.95 26.49
CA LYS A 101 9.35 -9.36 25.13
C LYS A 101 8.61 -10.26 24.13
N ASP A 102 8.59 -11.57 24.37
CA ASP A 102 7.94 -12.58 23.54
C ASP A 102 6.45 -12.80 23.89
N GLY A 103 5.86 -11.95 24.73
CA GLY A 103 4.47 -12.06 25.19
C GLY A 103 4.23 -13.12 26.28
N ARG A 104 5.22 -13.98 26.54
CA ARG A 104 5.19 -14.99 27.61
C ARG A 104 5.25 -14.33 29.00
N THR A 105 4.48 -14.85 29.95
CA THR A 105 4.54 -14.43 31.35
C THR A 105 5.62 -15.25 32.06
N ARG A 106 6.69 -14.60 32.53
CA ARG A 106 7.68 -15.19 33.40
C ARG A 106 7.30 -14.89 34.84
N ILE A 107 7.14 -15.93 35.64
CA ILE A 107 6.91 -15.80 37.08
C ILE A 107 8.28 -15.83 37.77
N ARG A 108 8.58 -14.83 38.59
CA ARG A 108 9.73 -14.81 39.49
C ARG A 108 9.23 -14.87 40.94
N GLY A 109 9.82 -15.75 41.74
CA GLY A 109 9.46 -15.94 43.16
C GLY A 109 9.03 -17.38 43.49
N ALA A 110 8.50 -17.57 44.70
CA ALA A 110 8.06 -18.87 45.18
C ALA A 110 6.86 -19.38 44.35
N MET A 111 7.02 -20.54 43.71
CA MET A 111 5.98 -21.16 42.88
C MET A 111 4.77 -21.52 43.76
N PRO A 112 3.52 -21.32 43.28
CA PRO A 112 2.36 -21.83 43.99
C PRO A 112 2.42 -23.36 44.01
N SER A 113 2.43 -23.94 45.21
CA SER A 113 2.24 -25.38 45.37
C SER A 113 0.84 -25.73 44.86
N VAL A 114 0.77 -26.50 43.77
CA VAL A 114 -0.48 -27.08 43.28
C VAL A 114 -0.91 -28.13 44.31
N ARG A 115 -2.16 -28.04 44.77
CA ARG A 115 -2.77 -29.04 45.64
C ARG A 115 -3.54 -30.03 44.80
#